data_AF-A0A257SKW8-F1
#
_entry.id   AF-A0A257SKW8-F1
#
_cell.length_a   1.000
_cell.length_b   1.000
_cell.length_c   1.000
_cell.angle_alpha   90.00
_cell.angle_beta   90.00
_cell.angle_gamma   90.00
#
_symmetry.space_group_name_H-M   'P 1'
#
loop_
_entity.id
_entity.type
_entity.pdbx_description
1 polymer ?
#
loop_
_entity_poly.entity_id
_entity_poly.type
_entity_poly.pdbx_seq_one_letter_code
_entity_poly.pdbx_strand_id
1 'polypeptide(L)'
;MAIFKDIASLRQWRQSLRGPLALVPTMGNLHDGHLALVKLAATRAEQVLVSIYVNPLQFGPREDFASYPRTLDRDLQRLHEAGCQTVFTPDDGLMYPRGRQDISIVMPPRSLSKV
;
A
#
# COMPACT_ATOMS: atom_id res chain seq x y z
N MET A 1 -14.06 4.69 8.05
CA MET A 1 -13.00 4.29 7.11
C MET A 1 -13.22 2.83 6.73
N ALA A 2 -13.25 2.51 5.44
CA ALA A 2 -13.33 1.14 4.94
C ALA A 2 -11.92 0.53 4.85
N ILE A 3 -11.79 -0.72 5.29
CA ILE A 3 -10.52 -1.47 5.30
C ILE A 3 -10.74 -2.76 4.54
N PHE A 4 -9.97 -2.94 3.47
CA PHE A 4 -9.98 -4.15 2.65
C PHE A 4 -8.80 -5.05 3.01
N LYS A 5 -9.07 -6.35 3.19
CA LYS A 5 -8.05 -7.37 3.49
C LYS A 5 -7.93 -8.43 2.40
N ASP A 6 -8.82 -8.40 1.40
CA ASP A 6 -8.85 -9.35 0.29
C ASP A 6 -9.02 -8.62 -1.05
N ILE A 7 -8.64 -9.30 -2.13
CA ILE A 7 -8.66 -8.73 -3.49
C ILE A 7 -10.09 -8.64 -4.04
N ALA A 8 -10.97 -9.57 -3.67
CA ALA A 8 -12.31 -9.64 -4.25
C ALA A 8 -13.17 -8.44 -3.82
N SER A 9 -13.19 -8.14 -2.51
CA SER A 9 -13.90 -6.99 -1.95
C SER A 9 -13.32 -5.66 -2.44
N LEU A 10 -11.99 -5.55 -2.52
CA LEU A 10 -11.33 -4.36 -3.06
C LEU A 10 -11.70 -4.13 -4.54
N ARG A 11 -11.74 -5.19 -5.36
CA ARG A 11 -12.16 -5.11 -6.77
C ARG A 11 -13.63 -4.70 -6.90
N GLN A 12 -14.51 -5.27 -6.10
CA GLN A 12 -15.93 -4.92 -6.09
C GLN A 12 -16.13 -3.44 -5.73
N TRP A 13 -15.45 -2.97 -4.68
CA TRP A 13 -15.47 -1.55 -4.32
C TRP A 13 -14.93 -0.68 -5.45
N ARG A 14 -13.77 -1.02 -6.04
CA ARG A 14 -13.19 -0.27 -7.15
C ARG A 14 -14.15 -0.15 -8.35
N GLN A 15 -14.90 -1.20 -8.65
CA GLN A 15 -15.88 -1.24 -9.73
C GLN A 15 -17.12 -0.38 -9.45
N SER A 16 -17.48 -0.18 -8.18
CA SER A 16 -18.59 0.71 -7.80
C SER A 16 -18.24 2.20 -7.93
N LEU A 17 -16.94 2.54 -7.93
CA LEU A 17 -16.51 3.93 -8.02
C LEU A 17 -16.64 4.47 -9.44
N ARG A 18 -17.12 5.70 -9.54
CA ARG A 18 -16.98 6.54 -10.74
C ARG A 18 -15.84 7.53 -10.52
N GLY A 19 -15.22 7.98 -11.60
CA GLY A 19 -14.16 8.99 -11.53
C GLY A 19 -12.77 8.44 -11.15
N PRO A 20 -11.79 9.36 -11.03
CA PRO A 20 -10.40 9.02 -10.73
C PRO A 20 -10.22 8.54 -9.28
N LEU A 21 -9.35 7.53 -9.12
CA LEU A 21 -8.87 7.02 -7.83
C LEU A 21 -7.37 7.29 -7.74
N ALA A 22 -6.93 7.94 -6.66
CA ALA A 22 -5.52 8.07 -6.33
C ALA A 22 -5.09 6.93 -5.39
N LEU A 23 -3.93 6.34 -5.67
CA LEU A 23 -3.30 5.33 -4.84
C LEU A 23 -2.04 5.91 -4.19
N VAL A 24 -1.91 5.75 -2.88
CA VAL A 24 -0.67 6.02 -2.14
C VAL A 24 -0.15 4.68 -1.60
N PRO A 25 0.82 4.04 -2.28
CA PRO A 25 1.38 2.78 -1.81
C PRO A 25 2.38 3.03 -0.67
N THR A 26 2.23 2.29 0.43
CA THR A 26 3.10 2.40 1.61
C THR A 26 3.44 1.03 2.18
N MET A 27 4.48 0.97 3.00
CA MET A 27 4.81 -0.19 3.83
C MET A 27 4.36 -0.02 5.30
N GLY A 28 3.53 0.98 5.61
CA GLY A 28 3.15 1.32 6.98
C GLY A 28 4.21 2.16 7.70
N ASN A 29 4.11 2.21 9.04
CA ASN A 29 4.94 3.08 9.88
C ASN A 29 4.89 4.56 9.43
N LEU A 30 3.66 5.05 9.26
CA LEU A 30 3.38 6.31 8.61
C LEU A 30 3.84 7.50 9.47
N HIS A 31 4.30 8.54 8.78
CA HIS A 31 4.76 9.82 9.31
C HIS A 31 4.26 10.97 8.42
N ASP A 32 4.53 12.22 8.78
CA ASP A 32 3.90 13.37 8.14
C ASP A 32 4.20 13.49 6.64
N GLY A 33 5.37 13.03 6.20
CA GLY A 33 5.69 12.88 4.77
C GLY A 33 4.67 12.00 4.01
N HIS A 34 4.26 10.87 4.60
CA HIS A 34 3.23 10.02 4.00
C HIS A 34 1.86 10.70 3.99
N LEU A 35 1.50 11.38 5.09
CA LEU A 35 0.22 12.09 5.18
C LEU A 35 0.14 13.27 4.21
N ALA A 36 1.27 13.90 3.88
CA ALA A 36 1.33 14.92 2.85
C ALA A 36 0.98 14.34 1.46
N LEU A 37 1.43 13.11 1.14
CA LEU A 37 1.05 12.42 -0.10
C LEU A 37 -0.45 12.10 -0.13
N VAL A 38 -1.04 11.69 0.99
CA VAL A 38 -2.48 11.44 1.11
C VAL A 38 -3.29 12.72 0.87
N LYS A 39 -2.87 13.83 1.49
CA LYS A 39 -3.50 15.15 1.28
C LYS A 39 -3.39 15.60 -0.18
N LEU A 40 -2.21 15.43 -0.79
CA LEU A 40 -2.01 15.74 -2.21
C LEU A 40 -2.91 14.86 -3.10
N ALA A 41 -2.99 13.55 -2.83
CA ALA A 41 -3.83 12.61 -3.56
C ALA A 41 -5.31 13.03 -3.53
N ALA A 42 -5.80 13.51 -2.38
CA ALA A 42 -7.17 14.00 -2.22
C ALA A 42 -7.48 15.25 -3.07
N THR A 43 -6.47 16.03 -3.48
CA THR A 43 -6.67 17.15 -4.43
C THR A 43 -6.71 16.71 -5.90
N ARG A 44 -6.34 15.46 -6.20
CA ARG A 44 -6.18 14.95 -7.56
C ARG A 44 -7.22 13.90 -7.95
N ALA A 45 -7.97 13.38 -6.98
CA ALA A 45 -8.93 12.31 -7.18
C ALA A 45 -10.11 12.43 -6.20
N GLU A 46 -11.26 11.94 -6.62
CA GLU A 46 -12.46 11.89 -5.77
C GLU A 46 -12.33 10.86 -4.64
N GLN A 47 -11.50 9.84 -4.87
CA GLN A 47 -11.24 8.76 -3.93
C GLN A 47 -9.74 8.59 -3.73
N VAL A 48 -9.35 8.26 -2.50
CA VAL A 48 -7.97 7.92 -2.14
C VAL A 48 -7.96 6.53 -1.52
N LEU A 49 -7.10 5.67 -2.04
CA LEU A 49 -6.76 4.38 -1.47
C LEU A 49 -5.33 4.43 -0.97
N VAL A 50 -5.11 4.03 0.27
CA VAL A 50 -3.76 3.78 0.81
C VAL A 50 -3.56 2.28 0.94
N SER A 51 -2.46 1.74 0.38
CA SER A 51 -2.07 0.36 0.70
C SER A 51 -1.03 0.38 1.82
N ILE A 52 -1.19 -0.51 2.81
CA ILE A 52 -0.21 -0.75 3.87
C ILE A 52 0.22 -2.21 3.74
N TYR A 53 1.40 -2.43 3.17
CA TYR A 53 1.97 -3.77 3.03
C TYR A 53 3.50 -3.72 3.04
N VAL A 54 4.12 -4.35 4.03
CA VAL A 54 5.58 -4.51 4.09
C VAL A 54 5.97 -5.60 3.10
N ASN A 55 6.41 -5.21 1.90
CA ASN A 55 6.72 -6.15 0.83
C ASN A 55 8.07 -6.85 1.07
N PRO A 56 8.11 -8.16 1.39
CA PRO A 56 9.35 -8.88 1.67
C PRO A 56 10.35 -8.90 0.51
N LEU A 57 9.87 -8.79 -0.73
CA LEU A 57 10.74 -8.83 -1.93
C LEU A 57 11.57 -7.57 -2.13
N GLN A 58 11.26 -6.50 -1.40
CA GLN A 58 11.98 -5.22 -1.48
C GLN A 58 13.15 -5.14 -0.50
N PHE A 59 13.34 -6.15 0.34
CA PHE A 59 14.42 -6.20 1.33
C PHE A 59 15.60 -6.98 0.76
N GLY A 60 16.77 -6.34 0.71
CA GLY A 60 18.02 -6.99 0.36
C GLY A 60 18.53 -7.94 1.46
N PRO A 61 19.57 -8.75 1.19
CA PRO A 61 20.13 -9.71 2.17
C PRO A 61 20.64 -9.08 3.48
N ARG A 62 20.90 -7.77 3.48
CA ARG A 62 21.37 -6.99 4.64
C ARG A 62 20.29 -6.08 5.24
N GLU A 63 19.11 -6.05 4.64
CA GLU A 63 17.99 -5.24 5.12
C GLU A 63 17.05 -6.12 5.94
N ASP A 64 16.68 -5.63 7.12
CA ASP A 64 15.98 -6.45 8.08
C ASP A 64 14.45 -6.30 7.94
N PHE A 65 13.87 -7.20 7.15
CA PHE A 65 12.42 -7.37 7.04
C PHE A 65 11.75 -7.70 8.38
N ALA A 66 12.45 -8.41 9.29
CA ALA A 66 11.89 -8.82 10.56
C ALA A 66 11.72 -7.63 11.50
N SER A 67 12.71 -6.75 11.58
CA SER A 67 12.65 -5.54 12.41
C SER A 67 11.91 -4.36 11.80
N TYR A 68 11.44 -4.45 10.54
CA TYR A 68 10.64 -3.38 9.94
C TYR A 68 9.38 -3.11 10.81
N PRO A 69 9.17 -1.85 11.24
CA PRO A 69 8.11 -1.51 12.19
C PRO A 69 6.73 -1.75 11.60
N ARG A 70 5.88 -2.46 12.36
CA ARG A 70 4.48 -2.73 12.01
C ARG A 70 3.59 -2.03 13.02
N THR A 71 2.96 -0.93 12.61
CA THR A 71 2.22 -0.03 13.50
C THR A 71 0.82 0.25 12.98
N LEU A 72 0.16 -0.81 12.50
CA LEU A 72 -1.08 -0.70 11.71
C LEU A 72 -2.15 0.15 12.41
N ASP A 73 -2.41 -0.06 13.70
CA ASP A 73 -3.44 0.70 14.42
C ASP A 73 -3.15 2.21 14.44
N ARG A 74 -1.89 2.58 14.69
CA ARG A 74 -1.44 3.97 14.65
C ARG A 74 -1.52 4.55 13.23
N ASP A 75 -1.17 3.76 12.23
CA ASP A 75 -1.23 4.17 10.83
C ASP A 75 -2.68 4.43 10.40
N LEU A 76 -3.61 3.54 10.76
CA LEU A 76 -5.04 3.68 10.53
C LEU A 76 -5.62 4.93 11.21
N GLN A 77 -5.23 5.20 12.46
CA GLN A 77 -5.64 6.42 13.16
C GLN A 77 -5.18 7.68 12.43
N ARG A 78 -3.88 7.75 12.08
CA ARG A 78 -3.32 8.92 11.36
C ARG A 78 -3.94 9.12 9.98
N LEU A 79 -4.23 8.03 9.26
CA LEU A 79 -4.92 8.08 7.98
C LEU A 79 -6.35 8.61 8.13
N HIS A 80 -7.06 8.16 9.16
CA HIS A 80 -8.40 8.64 9.46
C HIS A 80 -8.39 10.15 9.76
N GLU A 81 -7.47 10.61 10.60
CA GLU A 81 -7.27 12.04 10.93
C GLU A 81 -6.88 12.88 9.69
N ALA A 82 -6.13 12.30 8.75
CA ALA A 82 -5.78 12.93 7.49
C ALA A 82 -6.92 12.91 6.44
N GLY A 83 -8.10 12.38 6.78
CA GLY A 83 -9.27 12.31 5.90
C GLY A 83 -9.26 11.15 4.90
N CYS A 84 -8.33 10.20 5.02
CA CYS A 84 -8.33 8.99 4.19
C CYS A 84 -9.44 8.05 4.65
N GLN A 85 -10.31 7.67 3.71
CA GLN A 85 -11.49 6.84 4.02
C GLN A 85 -11.36 5.40 3.56
N THR A 86 -10.29 5.04 2.83
CA THR A 86 -10.12 3.70 2.28
C THR A 86 -8.69 3.20 2.36
N VAL A 87 -8.52 2.02 2.95
CA VAL A 87 -7.20 1.39 3.15
C VAL A 87 -7.24 -0.07 2.72
N PHE A 88 -6.15 -0.54 2.09
CA PHE A 88 -5.93 -1.95 1.78
C PHE A 88 -4.77 -2.49 2.61
N THR A 89 -5.02 -3.53 3.39
CA THR A 89 -4.07 -4.12 4.34
C THR A 89 -3.95 -5.64 4.09
N PRO A 90 -3.35 -6.06 2.96
CA PRO A 90 -3.21 -7.48 2.65
C PRO A 90 -2.16 -8.15 3.53
N ASP A 91 -2.23 -9.48 3.61
CA ASP A 91 -1.18 -10.31 4.19
C ASP A 91 -0.38 -11.05 3.10
N ASP A 92 0.67 -11.76 3.53
CA ASP A 92 1.53 -12.53 2.63
C ASP A 92 0.80 -13.69 1.95
N GLY A 93 -0.20 -14.28 2.61
CA GLY A 93 -0.99 -15.37 2.03
C GLY A 93 -1.83 -14.89 0.84
N LEU A 94 -2.34 -13.67 0.92
CA LEU A 94 -3.05 -13.01 -0.17
C LEU A 94 -2.11 -12.55 -1.29
N MET A 95 -0.98 -11.92 -0.93
CA MET A 95 -0.06 -11.34 -1.92
C MET A 95 0.79 -12.40 -2.62
N TYR A 96 1.15 -13.47 -1.91
CA TYR A 96 2.00 -14.56 -2.40
C TYR A 96 1.37 -15.93 -2.12
N PRO A 97 0.20 -16.25 -2.72
CA PRO A 97 -0.54 -17.48 -2.44
C PRO A 97 0.20 -18.76 -2.83
N ARG A 98 1.24 -18.66 -3.69
CA ARG A 98 2.12 -19.76 -4.09
C ARG A 98 3.53 -19.64 -3.51
N GLY A 99 3.71 -18.80 -2.50
CA GLY A 99 5.02 -18.41 -1.98
C GLY A 99 5.73 -17.38 -2.85
N ARG A 100 6.92 -16.96 -2.39
CA ARG A 100 7.69 -15.83 -2.96
C ARG A 100 8.60 -16.25 -4.13
N GLN A 101 8.74 -17.55 -4.36
CA GLN A 101 9.62 -18.15 -5.37
C GLN A 101 8.95 -18.35 -6.74
N ASP A 102 7.62 -18.47 -6.80
CA ASP A 102 6.85 -18.67 -8.03
C ASP A 102 5.94 -17.46 -8.31
N ILE A 103 6.60 -16.35 -8.64
CA ILE A 103 5.98 -15.04 -8.87
C ILE A 103 6.42 -14.43 -10.19
N SER A 104 5.53 -13.65 -10.79
CA SER A 104 5.91 -12.75 -11.89
C SER A 104 6.59 -11.51 -11.30
N ILE A 105 7.78 -11.18 -11.80
CA ILE A 105 8.54 -10.00 -11.38
C ILE A 105 8.59 -9.00 -12.52
N VAL A 106 8.25 -7.74 -12.23
CA VAL A 106 8.45 -6.63 -13.15
C VAL A 106 9.85 -6.06 -12.92
N MET A 107 10.73 -6.25 -13.90
CA MET A 107 12.10 -5.74 -13.88
C MET A 107 12.17 -4.46 -14.71
N PRO A 108 12.50 -3.30 -14.13
CA PRO A 108 12.73 -2.10 -14.92
C PRO A 108 13.98 -2.28 -15.83
N PRO A 109 14.02 -1.61 -17.01
CA PRO A 109 15.22 -1.61 -17.85
C PRO A 109 16.45 -1.10 -17.09
N ARG A 110 17.63 -1.62 -17.42
CA ARG A 110 18.90 -1.24 -16.76
C ARG A 110 19.17 0.26 -16.74
N SER A 111 18.68 1.01 -17.73
CA SER A 111 18.79 2.47 -17.80
C SER A 111 18.09 3.19 -16.64
N LEU A 112 17.09 2.57 -16.04
CA LEU A 112 16.34 3.09 -14.88
C LEU A 112 16.78 2.47 -13.55
N SER A 113 17.72 1.52 -13.56
CA SER A 113 18.14 0.75 -12.38
C SER A 113 19.44 1.26 -11.73
N LYS A 114 20.02 2.37 -12.22
CA LYS A 114 21.21 2.97 -11.61
C LYS A 114 20.78 3.92 -10.49
N VAL A 115 20.87 3.43 -9.26
CA VAL A 115 21.07 4.23 -8.05
C VAL A 115 22.40 3.79 -7.45
#